data_AF-A0A7S1IC49-F1
#
_entry.id   AF-A0A7S1IC49-F1
#
_cell.length_a   1.000
_cell.length_b   1.000
_cell.length_c   1.000
_cell.angle_alpha   90.00
_cell.angle_beta   90.00
_cell.angle_gamma   90.00
#
_symmetry.space_group_name_H-M   'P 1'
#
loop_
_entity.id
_entity.type
_entity.pdbx_description
1 polymer ?
#
loop_
_entity_poly.entity_id
_entity_poly.type
_entity_poly.pdbx_seq_one_letter_code
_entity_poly.pdbx_strand_id
1 'polypeptide(L)'
;CDDCQRPTSDDVAKHRQQKHGKASTAEVLPLQTADVLRLVETRRAKRPAVLVYTMETPIFLRSNKAMREWDRAPSAFTQWQPFAYLVDYELRLLDRFEGSVYRAVDFRVAEGLYAKGSVVTWNQPSSASESPKQARLFLKPATGEAAKRPSGTIFIIESATGRSIAQHSAHPEEQEVLFLAGTQFQVVGRAEVGLQRLLEAAMRCSLEDVAVYQLRELTLDSWRDLRLFLDVAQAGRNQRLLDLVDAQPTRLAVHRNSVKEVCQPMTELLYFPEVGA
;
A
#
# COMPACT_ATOMS: atom_id res chain seq x y z
N CYS A 1 41.05 -22.56 -9.89
CA CYS A 1 40.27 -21.45 -9.32
C CYS A 1 38.99 -22.03 -8.77
N ASP A 2 39.16 -22.77 -7.69
CA ASP A 2 38.09 -23.12 -6.78
C ASP A 2 37.67 -21.85 -6.02
N ASP A 3 36.44 -21.81 -5.53
CA ASP A 3 35.75 -20.70 -4.86
C ASP A 3 35.00 -19.69 -5.75
N CYS A 4 33.92 -20.18 -6.34
CA CYS A 4 32.72 -19.40 -6.62
C CYS A 4 31.48 -20.20 -6.18
N GLN A 5 31.31 -20.41 -4.87
CA GLN A 5 30.06 -20.97 -4.35
C GLN A 5 29.00 -19.87 -4.31
N ARG A 6 27.98 -20.01 -5.16
CA ARG A 6 26.74 -19.22 -5.05
C ARG A 6 26.00 -19.66 -3.79
N PRO A 7 25.48 -18.74 -2.95
CA PRO A 7 24.71 -19.12 -1.78
C PRO A 7 23.46 -19.89 -2.21
N THR A 8 23.18 -20.98 -1.53
CA THR A 8 22.01 -21.82 -1.80
C THR A 8 20.75 -21.11 -1.28
N SER A 9 19.56 -21.49 -1.79
CA SER A 9 18.29 -20.90 -1.33
C SER A 9 18.06 -21.10 0.17
N ASP A 10 18.72 -22.08 0.77
CA ASP A 10 18.68 -22.36 2.21
C ASP A 10 19.56 -21.40 3.02
N ASP A 11 20.60 -20.81 2.43
CA ASP A 11 21.47 -19.84 3.09
C ASP A 11 20.78 -18.48 3.23
N VAL A 12 19.99 -18.08 2.24
CA VAL A 12 19.13 -16.87 2.28
C VAL A 12 17.99 -17.05 3.29
N ALA A 13 17.43 -18.27 3.40
CA ALA A 13 16.39 -18.58 4.36
C ALA A 13 16.91 -18.64 5.81
N LYS A 14 18.11 -19.19 6.04
CA LYS A 14 18.73 -19.28 7.37
C LYS A 14 19.18 -17.92 7.90
N HIS A 15 19.63 -16.99 7.04
CA HIS A 15 20.01 -15.65 7.47
C HIS A 15 18.82 -14.75 7.88
N ARG A 16 17.58 -15.11 7.48
CA ARG A 16 16.36 -14.36 7.83
C ARG A 16 15.45 -15.07 8.83
N GLN A 17 15.55 -16.39 9.02
CA GLN A 17 14.86 -17.11 10.10
C GLN A 17 15.33 -16.69 11.50
N GLN A 18 16.53 -16.09 11.63
CA GLN A 18 16.99 -15.44 12.85
C GLN A 18 16.39 -14.03 13.07
N LYS A 19 15.76 -13.40 12.06
CA LYS A 19 15.28 -12.01 12.11
C LYS A 19 13.79 -11.82 12.43
N HIS A 20 12.96 -12.87 12.39
CA HIS A 20 11.52 -12.76 12.72
C HIS A 20 11.00 -13.81 13.73
N GLY A 21 11.89 -14.62 14.31
CA GLY A 21 11.55 -15.45 15.47
C GLY A 21 11.62 -14.64 16.75
N LYS A 22 10.46 -14.19 17.25
CA LYS A 22 10.33 -13.31 18.42
C LYS A 22 11.23 -12.07 18.30
N ALA A 23 10.64 -10.95 17.89
CA ALA A 23 11.01 -9.71 18.53
C ALA A 23 10.69 -9.89 20.03
N SER A 24 11.65 -10.47 20.75
CA SER A 24 12.18 -9.83 21.94
C SER A 24 12.09 -8.33 21.69
N THR A 25 11.56 -7.59 22.65
CA THR A 25 11.75 -6.16 22.81
C THR A 25 13.25 -5.81 22.93
N ALA A 26 14.08 -6.34 22.04
CA ALA A 26 15.33 -5.74 21.65
C ALA A 26 14.91 -4.44 21.00
N GLU A 27 15.10 -3.38 21.77
CA GLU A 27 15.06 -1.99 21.35
C GLU A 27 15.80 -1.89 20.01
N VAL A 28 15.02 -1.90 18.91
CA VAL A 28 15.54 -1.52 17.60
C VAL A 28 15.93 -0.07 17.80
N LEU A 29 17.22 0.16 18.05
CA LEU A 29 17.77 1.49 18.20
C LEU A 29 17.26 2.28 17.01
N PRO A 30 16.42 3.30 17.23
CA PRO A 30 15.87 4.05 16.12
C PRO A 30 17.06 4.58 15.33
N LEU A 31 17.05 4.33 14.01
CA LEU A 31 17.96 5.00 13.09
C LEU A 31 17.95 6.47 13.48
N GLN A 32 19.12 6.99 13.86
CA GLN A 32 19.21 8.37 14.33
C GLN A 32 18.80 9.27 13.17
N THR A 33 18.19 10.41 13.45
CA THR A 33 17.77 11.36 12.39
C THR A 33 18.91 11.68 11.42
N ALA A 34 20.15 11.73 11.92
CA ALA A 34 21.36 11.92 11.13
C ALA A 34 21.60 10.80 10.09
N ASP A 35 21.28 9.54 10.40
CA ASP A 35 21.45 8.42 9.47
C ASP A 35 20.42 8.46 8.34
N VAL A 36 19.18 8.85 8.67
CA VAL A 36 18.11 9.04 7.68
C VAL A 36 18.45 10.18 6.73
N LEU A 37 18.88 11.33 7.27
CA LEU A 37 19.32 12.48 6.46
C LEU A 37 20.50 12.11 5.57
N ARG A 38 21.52 11.45 6.13
CA ARG A 38 22.68 10.99 5.37
C ARG A 38 22.29 10.02 4.26
N LEU A 39 21.34 9.09 4.48
CA LEU A 39 20.88 8.18 3.43
C LEU A 39 20.15 8.93 2.31
N VAL A 40 19.29 9.89 2.66
CA VAL A 40 18.58 10.75 1.70
C VAL A 40 19.57 11.55 0.85
N GLU A 41 20.56 12.17 1.49
CA GLU A 41 21.59 12.98 0.82
C GLU A 41 22.49 12.13 -0.07
N THR A 42 23.00 11.00 0.45
CA THR A 42 23.92 10.11 -0.29
C THR A 42 23.25 9.47 -1.50
N ARG A 43 21.96 9.11 -1.40
CA ARG A 43 21.19 8.57 -2.54
C ARG A 43 20.72 9.64 -3.51
N ARG A 44 20.89 10.93 -3.20
CA ARG A 44 20.31 12.06 -3.96
C ARG A 44 18.86 11.77 -4.37
N ALA A 45 18.10 11.27 -3.40
CA ALA A 45 16.80 10.68 -3.68
C ALA A 45 15.88 11.75 -4.30
N LYS A 46 15.37 11.49 -5.51
CA LYS A 46 14.40 12.39 -6.16
C LYS A 46 13.07 12.47 -5.39
N ARG A 47 12.79 11.43 -4.60
CA ARG A 47 11.57 11.22 -3.80
C ARG A 47 11.98 10.76 -2.40
N PRO A 48 12.54 11.66 -1.57
CA PRO A 48 13.09 11.30 -0.27
C PRO A 48 12.01 10.81 0.71
N ALA A 49 10.79 11.33 0.66
CA ALA A 49 9.74 10.89 1.58
C ALA A 49 9.30 9.45 1.28
N VAL A 50 9.16 9.09 -0.01
CA VAL A 50 8.89 7.70 -0.45
C VAL A 50 10.03 6.77 -0.04
N LEU A 51 11.29 7.18 -0.26
CA LEU A 51 12.45 6.40 0.19
C LEU A 51 12.36 6.11 1.69
N VAL A 52 12.20 7.15 2.51
CA VAL A 52 12.12 7.03 3.98
C VAL A 52 10.93 6.17 4.41
N TYR A 53 9.78 6.28 3.73
CA TYR A 53 8.59 5.49 4.00
C TYR A 53 8.83 3.97 3.86
N THR A 54 9.71 3.58 2.95
CA THR A 54 10.05 2.16 2.69
C THR A 54 11.24 1.64 3.48
N MET A 55 11.94 2.49 4.23
CA MET A 55 13.06 2.04 5.07
C MET A 55 12.57 1.22 6.27
N GLU A 56 13.41 0.32 6.76
CA GLU A 56 13.23 -0.39 8.04
C GLU A 56 13.40 0.58 9.25
N THR A 57 12.55 1.61 9.31
CA THR A 57 12.51 2.62 10.39
C THR A 57 11.12 2.61 11.04
N PRO A 58 10.99 3.10 12.29
CA PRO A 58 9.68 3.29 12.90
C PRO A 58 8.81 4.37 12.24
N ILE A 59 9.34 5.16 11.30
CA ILE A 59 8.67 6.36 10.75
C ILE A 59 7.36 5.98 10.07
N PHE A 60 7.38 5.04 9.13
CA PHE A 60 6.16 4.64 8.40
C PHE A 60 5.14 4.01 9.35
N LEU A 61 5.59 3.19 10.31
CA LEU A 61 4.71 2.56 11.30
C LEU A 61 4.00 3.59 12.17
N ARG A 62 4.74 4.59 12.68
CA ARG A 62 4.20 5.64 13.54
C ARG A 62 3.28 6.59 12.76
N SER A 63 3.69 7.01 11.57
CA SER A 63 2.85 7.83 10.68
C SER A 63 1.54 7.11 10.34
N ASN A 64 1.61 5.87 9.87
CA ASN A 64 0.43 5.07 9.51
C ASN A 64 -0.46 4.77 10.72
N LYS A 65 0.11 4.59 11.91
CA LYS A 65 -0.67 4.45 13.14
C LYS A 65 -1.42 5.75 13.44
N ALA A 66 -0.73 6.89 13.42
CA ALA A 66 -1.34 8.20 13.68
C ALA A 66 -2.47 8.53 12.67
N MET A 67 -2.29 8.19 11.39
CA MET A 67 -3.35 8.35 10.37
C MET A 67 -4.57 7.46 10.61
N ARG A 68 -4.36 6.22 11.07
CA ARG A 68 -5.48 5.29 11.38
C ARG A 68 -6.27 5.71 12.60
N GLU A 69 -5.62 6.34 13.57
CA GLU A 69 -6.19 6.73 14.86
C GLU A 69 -6.53 8.24 14.90
N TRP A 70 -6.56 8.93 13.74
CA TRP A 70 -6.69 10.39 13.68
C TRP A 70 -7.98 10.90 14.35
N ASP A 71 -9.05 10.11 14.26
CA ASP A 71 -10.36 10.39 14.87
C ASP A 71 -10.31 10.31 16.40
N ARG A 72 -9.50 9.38 16.94
CA ARG A 72 -9.35 9.14 18.39
C ARG A 72 -8.26 9.98 19.03
N ALA A 73 -7.22 10.33 18.27
CA ALA A 73 -6.01 11.01 18.74
C ALA A 73 -5.48 12.03 17.72
N PRO A 74 -6.20 13.13 17.46
CA PRO A 74 -5.85 14.10 16.42
C PRO A 74 -4.50 14.81 16.66
N SER A 75 -4.12 15.02 17.93
CA SER A 75 -2.82 15.60 18.28
C SER A 75 -1.64 14.70 17.87
N ALA A 76 -1.81 13.37 17.94
CA ALA A 76 -0.79 12.43 17.46
C ALA A 76 -0.59 12.57 15.95
N PHE A 77 -1.67 12.74 15.18
CA PHE A 77 -1.56 12.97 13.73
C PHE A 77 -0.92 14.31 13.39
N THR A 78 -1.16 15.37 14.18
CA THR A 78 -0.56 16.70 13.96
C THR A 78 0.98 16.64 13.87
N GLN A 79 1.63 15.79 14.68
CA GLN A 79 3.07 15.57 14.62
C GLN A 79 3.53 14.92 13.31
N TRP A 80 2.73 14.00 12.75
CA TRP A 80 3.09 13.23 11.54
C TRP A 80 2.56 13.84 10.25
N GLN A 81 1.70 14.86 10.34
CA GLN A 81 1.05 15.50 9.21
C GLN A 81 2.05 16.00 8.14
N PRO A 82 3.18 16.66 8.48
CA PRO A 82 4.15 17.09 7.46
C PRO A 82 4.73 15.92 6.66
N PHE A 83 5.07 14.81 7.34
CA PHE A 83 5.61 13.64 6.67
C PHE A 83 4.54 12.93 5.81
N ALA A 84 3.33 12.75 6.34
CA ALA A 84 2.22 12.18 5.59
C ALA A 84 1.89 13.00 4.33
N TYR A 85 1.92 14.34 4.44
CA TYR A 85 1.76 15.25 3.32
C TYR A 85 2.85 15.06 2.25
N LEU A 86 4.13 14.98 2.65
CA LEU A 86 5.23 14.79 1.71
C LEU A 86 5.15 13.46 0.97
N VAL A 87 4.77 12.37 1.66
CA VAL A 87 4.55 11.06 1.02
C VAL A 87 3.41 11.15 0.00
N ASP A 88 2.26 11.71 0.38
CA ASP A 88 1.12 11.88 -0.54
C ASP A 88 1.49 12.75 -1.76
N TYR A 89 2.17 13.88 -1.52
CA TYR A 89 2.65 14.78 -2.57
C TYR A 89 3.60 14.07 -3.54
N GLU A 90 4.61 13.37 -3.04
CA GLU A 90 5.58 12.66 -3.88
C GLU A 90 4.92 11.54 -4.69
N LEU A 91 3.99 10.79 -4.10
CA LEU A 91 3.23 9.74 -4.80
C LEU A 91 2.36 10.31 -5.92
N ARG A 92 1.73 11.48 -5.72
CA ARG A 92 0.92 12.14 -6.76
C ARG A 92 1.73 12.57 -7.99
N LEU A 93 3.04 12.76 -7.83
CA LEU A 93 3.94 13.11 -8.93
C LEU A 93 4.47 11.89 -9.70
N LEU A 94 4.09 10.67 -9.30
CA LEU A 94 4.40 9.43 -10.01
C LEU A 94 3.24 9.05 -10.94
N ASP A 95 3.58 8.32 -12.01
CA ASP A 95 2.60 7.78 -12.94
C ASP A 95 1.71 6.74 -12.25
N ARG A 96 0.46 6.65 -12.73
CA ARG A 96 -0.50 5.64 -12.25
C ARG A 96 -0.04 4.25 -12.65
N PHE A 97 -0.18 3.31 -11.72
CA PHE A 97 -0.02 1.88 -11.97
C PHE A 97 -1.40 1.24 -12.09
N GLU A 98 -1.63 0.59 -13.22
CA GLU A 98 -2.83 -0.19 -13.52
C GLU A 98 -2.46 -1.68 -13.65
N GLY A 99 -3.13 -2.54 -12.88
CA GLY A 99 -2.89 -3.98 -12.89
C GLY A 99 -3.10 -4.66 -11.54
N SER A 100 -2.88 -5.97 -11.51
CA SER A 100 -3.07 -6.78 -10.30
C SER A 100 -1.86 -6.68 -9.36
N VAL A 101 -2.12 -6.38 -8.08
CA VAL A 101 -1.11 -6.39 -7.01
C VAL A 101 -1.59 -7.20 -5.81
N TYR A 102 -0.65 -7.56 -4.94
CA TYR A 102 -0.87 -8.46 -3.81
C TYR A 102 -0.44 -7.80 -2.51
N ARG A 103 -1.35 -7.75 -1.53
CA ARG A 103 -1.04 -7.32 -0.17
C ARG A 103 -1.33 -8.46 0.78
N ALA A 104 -0.39 -8.78 1.66
CA ALA A 104 -0.63 -9.75 2.71
C ALA A 104 -0.50 -9.09 4.09
N VAL A 105 -1.26 -9.60 5.04
CA VAL A 105 -1.18 -9.26 6.45
C VAL A 105 -1.12 -10.53 7.28
N ASP A 106 -0.38 -10.47 8.37
CA ASP A 106 -0.07 -11.61 9.24
C ASP A 106 -1.18 -11.96 10.24
N PHE A 107 -2.37 -11.39 10.05
CA PHE A 107 -3.55 -11.66 10.84
C PHE A 107 -4.75 -11.94 9.94
N ARG A 108 -5.70 -12.71 10.45
CA ARG A 108 -6.95 -12.98 9.75
C ARG A 108 -7.90 -11.82 9.97
N VAL A 109 -8.35 -11.18 8.88
CA VAL A 109 -9.38 -10.14 8.96
C VAL A 109 -10.74 -10.76 9.29
N ALA A 110 -11.55 -10.02 10.05
CA ALA A 110 -12.91 -10.44 10.36
C ALA A 110 -13.75 -10.50 9.07
N GLU A 111 -14.47 -11.61 8.87
CA GLU A 111 -15.18 -11.88 7.60
C GLU A 111 -16.21 -10.79 7.27
N GLY A 112 -16.90 -10.25 8.28
CA GLY A 112 -17.88 -9.19 8.11
C GLY A 112 -17.31 -7.87 7.60
N LEU A 113 -16.03 -7.57 7.85
CA LEU A 113 -15.39 -6.34 7.36
C LEU A 113 -15.15 -6.38 5.85
N TYR A 114 -14.98 -7.59 5.29
CA TYR A 114 -14.72 -7.83 3.88
C TYR A 114 -15.83 -8.70 3.26
N ALA A 115 -17.08 -8.36 3.57
CA ALA A 115 -18.23 -8.97 2.93
C ALA A 115 -18.28 -8.60 1.44
N LYS A 116 -18.67 -9.54 0.58
CA LYS A 116 -18.81 -9.28 -0.87
C LYS A 116 -19.74 -8.09 -1.12
N GLY A 117 -19.30 -7.18 -2.00
CA GLY A 117 -20.01 -5.96 -2.36
C GLY A 117 -19.81 -4.79 -1.40
N SER A 118 -19.17 -5.00 -0.23
CA SER A 118 -18.84 -3.89 0.67
C SER A 118 -17.72 -3.02 0.10
N VAL A 119 -17.62 -1.79 0.61
CA VAL A 119 -16.54 -0.85 0.31
C VAL A 119 -15.70 -0.68 1.57
N VAL A 120 -14.38 -0.81 1.41
CA VAL A 120 -13.40 -0.56 2.47
C VAL A 120 -12.53 0.63 2.10
N THR A 121 -12.22 1.47 3.08
CA THR A 121 -11.31 2.61 2.92
C THR A 121 -10.01 2.33 3.66
N TRP A 122 -8.88 2.52 3.01
CA TRP A 122 -7.58 2.47 3.65
C TRP A 122 -7.10 3.89 3.96
N ASN A 123 -7.26 4.31 5.22
CA ASN A 123 -7.04 5.69 5.67
C ASN A 123 -5.60 6.19 5.50
N GLN A 124 -4.64 5.28 5.61
CA GLN A 124 -3.21 5.56 5.45
C GLN A 124 -2.69 5.05 4.09
N PRO A 125 -1.56 5.59 3.59
CA PRO A 125 -0.88 5.02 2.43
C PRO A 125 -0.67 3.53 2.66
N SER A 126 -1.00 2.73 1.65
CA SER A 126 -1.04 1.27 1.81
C SER A 126 -0.22 0.62 0.72
N SER A 127 0.59 -0.34 1.14
CA SER A 127 1.57 -1.04 0.29
C SER A 127 1.04 -2.37 -0.22
N ALA A 128 1.31 -2.65 -1.47
CA ALA A 128 1.14 -3.95 -2.11
C ALA A 128 2.35 -4.21 -3.02
N SER A 129 2.48 -5.44 -3.50
CA SER A 129 3.55 -5.84 -4.41
C SER A 129 2.95 -6.37 -5.70
N GLU A 130 3.58 -6.07 -6.84
CA GLU A 130 3.32 -6.75 -8.10
C GLU A 130 3.66 -8.25 -8.03
N SER A 131 4.55 -8.63 -7.10
CA SER A 131 5.03 -9.99 -6.91
C SER A 131 4.28 -10.73 -5.80
N PRO A 132 3.51 -11.78 -6.12
CA PRO A 132 2.84 -12.59 -5.09
C PRO A 132 3.86 -13.28 -4.15
N LYS A 133 5.08 -13.55 -4.64
CA LYS A 133 6.15 -14.13 -3.82
C LYS A 133 6.62 -13.17 -2.71
N GLN A 134 6.61 -11.87 -2.97
CA GLN A 134 6.98 -10.86 -1.97
C GLN A 134 5.84 -10.67 -0.97
N ALA A 135 4.58 -10.64 -1.43
CA ALA A 135 3.43 -10.60 -0.52
C ALA A 135 3.45 -11.77 0.48
N ARG A 136 3.83 -12.98 0.06
CA ARG A 136 3.97 -14.14 0.96
C ARG A 136 4.87 -13.90 2.18
N LEU A 137 5.89 -13.05 2.07
CA LEU A 137 6.83 -12.77 3.16
C LEU A 137 6.17 -12.08 4.36
N PHE A 138 5.00 -11.48 4.18
CA PHE A 138 4.24 -10.82 5.23
C PHE A 138 3.25 -11.76 5.94
N LEU A 139 3.21 -13.04 5.59
CA LEU A 139 2.40 -14.04 6.29
C LEU A 139 3.17 -14.64 7.47
N LYS A 140 2.46 -14.91 8.57
CA LYS A 140 3.05 -15.57 9.73
C LYS A 140 3.10 -17.08 9.50
N PRO A 141 4.12 -17.77 10.04
CA PRO A 141 4.02 -19.20 10.29
C PRO A 141 2.82 -19.48 11.19
N ALA A 142 2.00 -20.46 10.84
CA ALA A 142 0.93 -20.97 11.68
C ALA A 142 1.53 -21.46 13.01
N THR A 143 0.83 -21.19 14.11
CA THR A 143 1.21 -21.63 15.44
C THR A 143 0.82 -23.09 15.61
N GLY A 144 1.79 -24.01 15.68
CA GLY A 144 1.55 -25.44 15.90
C GLY A 144 2.65 -26.34 15.29
N GLU A 145 2.83 -27.54 15.85
CA GLU A 145 4.00 -28.41 15.64
C GLU A 145 4.10 -29.18 14.31
N ALA A 146 3.19 -29.04 13.35
CA ALA A 146 3.26 -29.80 12.10
C ALA A 146 3.35 -28.87 10.89
N ALA A 147 4.59 -28.63 10.42
CA ALA A 147 4.96 -27.81 9.26
C ALA A 147 4.38 -26.38 9.27
N LYS A 148 5.25 -25.37 9.38
CA LYS A 148 4.92 -23.93 9.40
C LYS A 148 4.13 -23.48 8.15
N ARG A 149 2.84 -23.79 8.06
CA ARG A 149 1.93 -23.32 7.01
C ARG A 149 1.73 -21.81 7.20
N PRO A 150 1.69 -20.99 6.15
CA PRO A 150 1.40 -19.57 6.33
C PRO A 150 -0.03 -19.38 6.83
N SER A 151 -0.25 -18.43 7.73
CA SER A 151 -1.57 -17.97 8.15
C SER A 151 -1.66 -16.45 8.05
N GLY A 152 -2.88 -15.95 7.84
CA GLY A 152 -3.15 -14.52 7.70
C GLY A 152 -4.21 -14.23 6.64
N THR A 153 -4.06 -13.09 5.98
CA THR A 153 -4.96 -12.66 4.90
C THR A 153 -4.14 -12.17 3.71
N ILE A 154 -4.53 -12.56 2.49
CA ILE A 154 -4.05 -11.98 1.25
C ILE A 154 -5.20 -11.24 0.55
N PHE A 155 -4.89 -10.05 0.06
CA PHE A 155 -5.72 -9.28 -0.86
C PHE A 155 -5.09 -9.33 -2.26
N ILE A 156 -5.86 -9.82 -3.23
CA ILE A 156 -5.59 -9.67 -4.66
C ILE A 156 -6.33 -8.39 -5.08
N ILE A 157 -5.60 -7.40 -5.56
CA ILE A 157 -6.13 -6.05 -5.77
C ILE A 157 -5.97 -5.69 -7.23
N GLU A 158 -7.08 -5.42 -7.90
CA GLU A 158 -7.09 -4.76 -9.20
C GLU A 158 -6.88 -3.25 -8.98
N SER A 159 -5.64 -2.79 -9.15
CA SER A 159 -5.22 -1.39 -9.01
C SER A 159 -5.55 -0.61 -10.28
N ALA A 160 -6.07 0.59 -10.10
CA ALA A 160 -6.26 1.59 -11.16
C ALA A 160 -5.42 2.85 -10.92
N THR A 161 -5.15 3.19 -9.65
CA THR A 161 -4.40 4.39 -9.27
C THR A 161 -3.36 4.12 -8.18
N GLY A 162 -2.84 2.90 -8.08
CA GLY A 162 -1.58 2.66 -7.39
C GLY A 162 -0.43 3.49 -7.99
N ARG A 163 0.70 3.56 -7.27
CA ARG A 163 1.95 4.15 -7.75
C ARG A 163 3.07 3.14 -7.57
N SER A 164 3.67 2.68 -8.66
CA SER A 164 4.88 1.87 -8.56
C SER A 164 6.00 2.75 -8.01
N ILE A 165 6.62 2.31 -6.93
CA ILE A 165 7.69 3.05 -6.24
C ILE A 165 9.02 2.31 -6.26
N ALA A 166 9.15 1.23 -7.03
CA ALA A 166 10.36 0.41 -7.07
C ALA A 166 11.65 1.22 -7.28
N GLN A 167 11.61 2.27 -8.12
CA GLN A 167 12.77 3.14 -8.40
C GLN A 167 13.13 4.12 -7.26
N HIS A 168 12.23 4.29 -6.30
CA HIS A 168 12.35 5.23 -5.19
C HIS A 168 12.38 4.53 -3.83
N SER A 169 12.07 3.25 -3.78
CA SER A 169 12.05 2.42 -2.58
C SER A 169 13.46 2.10 -2.08
N ALA A 170 13.57 1.88 -0.77
CA ALA A 170 14.72 1.27 -0.14
C ALA A 170 14.90 -0.19 -0.56
N HIS A 171 13.82 -0.84 -1.04
CA HIS A 171 13.74 -2.24 -1.44
C HIS A 171 13.14 -2.40 -2.86
N PRO A 172 13.85 -1.99 -3.93
CA PRO A 172 13.35 -2.06 -5.31
C PRO A 172 12.87 -3.45 -5.76
N GLU A 173 13.47 -4.51 -5.22
CA GLU A 173 13.12 -5.90 -5.49
C GLU A 173 11.73 -6.32 -4.98
N GLU A 174 11.11 -5.51 -4.11
CA GLU A 174 9.75 -5.74 -3.64
C GLU A 174 8.69 -5.39 -4.68
N GLN A 175 9.05 -4.69 -5.76
CA GLN A 175 8.12 -4.24 -6.80
C GLN A 175 6.88 -3.60 -6.17
N GLU A 176 7.15 -2.69 -5.23
CA GLU A 176 6.15 -2.12 -4.35
C GLU A 176 5.29 -1.10 -5.11
N VAL A 177 3.98 -1.22 -4.92
CA VAL A 177 2.95 -0.30 -5.36
C VAL A 177 2.28 0.31 -4.14
N LEU A 178 2.37 1.63 -3.99
CA LEU A 178 1.68 2.37 -2.94
C LEU A 178 0.36 2.94 -3.43
N PHE A 179 -0.68 2.72 -2.64
CA PHE A 179 -1.97 3.41 -2.74
C PHE A 179 -1.95 4.67 -1.87
N LEU A 180 -2.60 5.72 -2.35
CA LEU A 180 -2.75 6.97 -1.60
C LEU A 180 -3.60 6.75 -0.34
N ALA A 181 -3.46 7.66 0.63
CA ALA A 181 -4.32 7.71 1.79
C ALA A 181 -5.78 7.93 1.38
N GLY A 182 -6.71 7.19 2.00
CA GLY A 182 -8.14 7.26 1.71
C GLY A 182 -8.57 6.49 0.46
N THR A 183 -7.68 5.69 -0.16
CA THR A 183 -8.06 4.85 -1.30
C THR A 183 -9.17 3.88 -0.89
N GLN A 184 -10.19 3.76 -1.74
CA GLN A 184 -11.35 2.92 -1.51
C GLN A 184 -11.31 1.69 -2.41
N PHE A 185 -11.75 0.56 -1.87
CA PHE A 185 -11.80 -0.70 -2.58
C PHE A 185 -13.16 -1.35 -2.40
N GLN A 186 -13.74 -1.83 -3.50
CA GLN A 186 -14.89 -2.73 -3.45
C GLN A 186 -14.39 -4.16 -3.25
N VAL A 187 -15.02 -4.86 -2.31
CA VAL A 187 -14.74 -6.27 -2.07
C VAL A 187 -15.50 -7.10 -3.10
N VAL A 188 -14.79 -7.66 -4.07
CA VAL A 188 -15.38 -8.54 -5.09
C VAL A 188 -15.85 -9.85 -4.46
N GLY A 189 -15.16 -10.29 -3.39
CA GLY A 189 -15.50 -11.47 -2.61
C GLY A 189 -14.25 -12.26 -2.23
N ARG A 190 -14.45 -13.52 -1.85
CA ARG A 190 -13.34 -14.46 -1.67
C ARG A 190 -12.78 -14.91 -3.01
N ALA A 191 -11.51 -15.30 -3.03
CA ALA A 191 -10.95 -15.99 -4.17
C ALA A 191 -11.70 -17.31 -4.37
N GLU A 192 -12.07 -17.60 -5.62
CA GLU A 192 -12.58 -18.91 -6.00
C GLU A 192 -11.44 -19.94 -5.93
N VAL A 193 -11.80 -21.22 -5.82
CA VAL A 193 -10.83 -22.33 -5.67
C VAL A 193 -9.78 -22.33 -6.78
N GLY A 194 -10.17 -22.02 -8.03
CA GLY A 194 -9.24 -21.92 -9.15
C GLY A 194 -8.19 -20.82 -8.98
N LEU A 195 -8.63 -19.62 -8.61
CA LEU A 195 -7.74 -18.49 -8.37
C LEU A 195 -6.82 -18.73 -7.16
N GLN A 196 -7.35 -19.32 -6.09
CA GLN A 196 -6.54 -19.69 -4.93
C GLN A 196 -5.43 -20.67 -5.31
N ARG A 197 -5.71 -21.70 -6.11
CA ARG A 197 -4.70 -22.66 -6.59
C ARG A 197 -3.64 -22.01 -7.48
N LEU A 198 -4.03 -21.08 -8.35
CA LEU A 198 -3.07 -20.31 -9.15
C LEU A 198 -2.14 -19.48 -8.27
N LEU A 199 -2.70 -18.86 -7.22
CA LEU A 199 -1.92 -18.08 -6.26
C LEU A 199 -0.97 -18.98 -5.44
N GLU A 200 -1.42 -20.15 -4.99
CA GLU A 200 -0.58 -21.16 -4.32
C GLU A 200 0.61 -21.58 -5.19
N ALA A 201 0.38 -21.82 -6.49
CA ALA A 201 1.44 -22.16 -7.44
C ALA A 201 2.42 -20.99 -7.63
N ALA A 202 1.92 -19.76 -7.76
CA ALA A 202 2.75 -18.56 -7.92
C ALA A 202 3.60 -18.27 -6.66
N MET A 203 3.00 -18.42 -5.49
CA MET A 203 3.64 -18.22 -4.18
C MET A 203 4.48 -19.41 -3.74
N ARG A 204 4.33 -20.59 -4.36
CA ARG A 204 4.99 -21.85 -3.98
C ARG A 204 4.76 -22.24 -2.52
N CYS A 205 3.52 -22.12 -2.05
CA CYS A 205 3.10 -22.57 -0.72
C CYS A 205 1.60 -22.86 -0.69
N SER A 206 1.16 -23.71 0.25
CA SER A 206 -0.27 -23.90 0.54
C SER A 206 -0.85 -22.64 1.17
N LEU A 207 -2.08 -22.28 0.80
CA LEU A 207 -2.85 -21.15 1.34
C LEU A 207 -4.11 -21.62 2.07
N GLU A 208 -4.17 -22.90 2.48
CA GLU A 208 -5.32 -23.48 3.18
C GLU A 208 -5.73 -22.68 4.44
N ASP A 209 -4.73 -22.20 5.21
CA ASP A 209 -4.94 -21.44 6.44
C ASP A 209 -4.92 -19.90 6.21
N VAL A 210 -4.96 -19.46 4.95
CA VAL A 210 -4.89 -18.05 4.56
C VAL A 210 -6.22 -17.61 3.94
N ALA A 211 -6.82 -16.56 4.48
CA ALA A 211 -8.00 -15.97 3.87
C ALA A 211 -7.60 -15.17 2.63
N VAL A 212 -8.15 -15.47 1.46
CA VAL A 212 -7.84 -14.76 0.20
C VAL A 212 -9.06 -13.97 -0.27
N TYR A 213 -8.92 -12.65 -0.36
CA TYR A 213 -9.95 -11.73 -0.83
C TYR A 213 -9.54 -11.08 -2.15
N GLN A 214 -10.53 -10.82 -2.99
CA GLN A 214 -10.39 -10.05 -4.22
C GLN A 214 -10.97 -8.65 -3.99
N LEU A 215 -10.16 -7.64 -4.28
CA LEU A 215 -10.49 -6.23 -4.16
C LEU A 215 -10.38 -5.57 -5.54
N ARG A 216 -11.26 -4.61 -5.80
CA ARG A 216 -11.16 -3.71 -6.95
C ARG A 216 -11.07 -2.29 -6.44
N GLU A 217 -10.05 -1.56 -6.86
CA GLU A 217 -9.94 -0.14 -6.55
C GLU A 217 -11.12 0.64 -7.14
N LEU A 218 -11.70 1.54 -6.34
CA LEU A 218 -12.79 2.40 -6.75
C LEU A 218 -12.23 3.74 -7.23
N THR A 219 -12.39 4.00 -8.52
CA THR A 219 -12.14 5.32 -9.13
C THR A 219 -13.48 5.92 -9.55
N LEU A 220 -13.98 6.86 -8.75
CA LEU A 220 -15.13 7.68 -9.14
C LEU A 220 -14.59 8.96 -9.78
N ASP A 221 -14.22 8.89 -11.05
CA ASP A 221 -13.82 10.06 -11.82
C ASP A 221 -15.06 10.89 -12.22
N SER A 222 -16.22 10.24 -12.32
CA SER A 222 -17.50 10.86 -12.60
C SER A 222 -18.67 10.16 -11.90
N TRP A 223 -19.79 10.87 -11.76
CA TRP A 223 -21.04 10.27 -11.28
C TRP A 223 -21.55 9.13 -12.17
N ARG A 224 -21.12 9.07 -13.45
CA ARG A 224 -21.49 7.99 -14.37
C ARG A 224 -20.81 6.67 -14.03
N ASP A 225 -19.63 6.75 -13.41
CA ASP A 225 -18.85 5.57 -13.02
C ASP A 225 -19.55 4.77 -11.92
N LEU A 226 -20.52 5.38 -11.22
CA LEU A 226 -21.36 4.71 -10.23
C LEU A 226 -21.94 3.39 -10.77
N ARG A 227 -22.28 3.33 -12.07
CA ARG A 227 -22.80 2.11 -12.72
C ARG A 227 -21.85 0.94 -12.70
N LEU A 228 -20.55 1.19 -12.75
CA LEU A 228 -19.51 0.16 -12.77
C LEU A 228 -19.37 -0.52 -11.40
N PHE A 229 -19.92 0.10 -10.35
CA PHE A 229 -19.74 -0.32 -8.96
C PHE A 229 -21.01 -0.85 -8.30
N LEU A 230 -22.18 -0.71 -8.95
CA LEU A 230 -23.42 -1.29 -8.46
C LEU A 230 -23.62 -2.69 -9.03
N ASP A 231 -23.91 -3.66 -8.17
CA ASP A 231 -24.45 -4.95 -8.61
C ASP A 231 -25.88 -4.79 -9.18
N VAL A 232 -26.42 -5.85 -9.80
CA VAL A 232 -27.74 -5.82 -10.44
C VAL A 232 -28.84 -5.40 -9.47
N ALA A 233 -28.79 -5.86 -8.22
CA ALA A 233 -29.80 -5.54 -7.23
C ALA A 233 -29.66 -4.10 -6.72
N GLN A 234 -28.43 -3.63 -6.53
CA GLN A 234 -28.11 -2.26 -6.16
C GLN A 234 -28.49 -1.27 -7.28
N ALA A 235 -28.22 -1.61 -8.55
CA ALA A 235 -28.62 -0.81 -9.69
C ALA A 235 -30.15 -0.67 -9.75
N GLY A 236 -30.88 -1.77 -9.58
CA GLY A 236 -32.35 -1.75 -9.51
C GLY A 236 -32.90 -0.86 -8.39
N ARG A 237 -32.31 -0.93 -7.18
CA ARG A 237 -32.70 -0.05 -6.06
C ARG A 237 -32.37 1.43 -6.32
N ASN A 238 -31.30 1.70 -7.05
CA ASN A 238 -30.80 3.04 -7.32
C ASN A 238 -31.19 3.56 -8.72
N GLN A 239 -32.18 2.96 -9.40
CA GLN A 239 -32.53 3.29 -10.78
C GLN A 239 -32.77 4.79 -10.97
N ARG A 240 -33.49 5.44 -10.04
CA ARG A 240 -33.81 6.87 -10.10
C ARG A 240 -32.55 7.76 -10.04
N LEU A 241 -31.54 7.36 -9.27
CA LEU A 241 -30.25 8.05 -9.22
C LEU A 241 -29.51 7.85 -10.54
N LEU A 242 -29.52 6.63 -11.06
CA LEU A 242 -28.89 6.30 -12.35
C LEU A 242 -29.52 7.06 -13.52
N ASP A 243 -30.83 7.27 -13.50
CA ASP A 243 -31.56 8.07 -14.49
C ASP A 243 -31.16 9.55 -14.40
N LEU A 244 -31.03 10.09 -13.17
CA LEU A 244 -30.57 11.47 -12.96
C LEU A 244 -29.13 11.68 -13.45
N VAL A 245 -28.24 10.70 -13.20
CA VAL A 245 -26.85 10.72 -13.66
C VAL A 245 -26.79 10.70 -15.19
N ASP A 246 -27.66 9.94 -15.86
CA ASP A 246 -27.73 9.89 -17.32
C ASP A 246 -28.32 11.16 -17.93
N ALA A 247 -29.30 11.76 -17.26
CA ALA A 247 -29.94 13.00 -17.71
C ALA A 247 -28.98 14.21 -17.63
N GLN A 248 -27.87 14.13 -16.89
CA GLN A 248 -26.87 15.18 -16.88
C GLN A 248 -26.17 15.23 -18.26
N PRO A 249 -26.22 16.37 -18.97
CA PRO A 249 -25.52 16.51 -20.24
C PRO A 249 -24.04 16.26 -20.00
N THR A 250 -23.42 15.45 -20.88
CA THR A 250 -21.98 15.25 -20.87
C THR A 250 -21.36 16.63 -21.10
N ARG A 251 -20.89 17.31 -20.05
CA ARG A 251 -20.01 18.46 -20.23
C ARG A 251 -18.70 17.92 -20.80
N LEU A 252 -18.69 17.76 -22.12
CA LEU A 252 -17.52 17.42 -22.90
C LEU A 252 -16.44 18.48 -22.64
N ALA A 253 -15.28 17.99 -22.20
CA ALA A 253 -13.96 18.60 -22.34
C ALA A 253 -13.83 20.09 -21.94
N VAL A 254 -13.75 20.38 -20.64
CA VAL A 254 -13.02 21.58 -20.20
C VAL A 254 -11.54 21.23 -20.17
N HIS A 255 -10.81 21.72 -21.19
CA HIS A 255 -9.35 21.85 -21.32
C HIS A 255 -8.46 21.00 -20.40
N ARG A 256 -8.02 19.83 -20.90
CA ARG A 256 -6.84 19.12 -20.37
C ARG A 256 -5.49 19.63 -20.91
N ASN A 257 -5.49 20.67 -21.74
CA ASN A 257 -4.27 21.24 -22.37
C ASN A 257 -4.11 22.75 -22.11
N SER A 258 -4.03 23.18 -20.84
CA SER A 258 -3.51 24.51 -20.49
C SER A 258 -3.16 24.61 -19.00
N VAL A 259 -2.22 23.78 -18.54
CA VAL A 259 -1.38 24.11 -17.36
C VAL A 259 0.08 23.93 -17.79
N LYS A 260 0.45 24.67 -18.83
CA LYS A 260 1.83 25.00 -19.16
C LYS A 260 1.89 26.52 -19.21
N GLU A 261 1.79 27.16 -18.05
CA GLU A 261 2.36 28.49 -17.80
C GLU A 261 2.10 28.84 -16.33
N VAL A 262 3.13 29.43 -15.71
CA VAL A 262 3.25 29.81 -14.29
C VAL A 262 3.64 28.69 -13.31
N CYS A 263 4.76 28.02 -13.60
CA CYS A 263 5.68 27.62 -12.52
C CYS A 263 6.71 28.75 -12.37
N GLN A 264 6.40 29.78 -11.59
CA GLN A 264 7.47 30.55 -10.94
C GLN A 264 8.00 29.72 -9.76
N PRO A 265 9.32 29.65 -9.54
CA PRO A 265 9.87 28.87 -8.44
C PRO A 265 9.54 29.59 -7.12
N MET A 266 8.67 28.98 -6.32
CA MET A 266 8.44 29.34 -4.93
C MET A 266 9.65 28.89 -4.11
N THR A 267 10.74 29.66 -4.20
CA THR A 267 12.01 29.40 -3.48
C THR A 267 12.12 30.18 -2.18
N GLU A 268 11.09 30.93 -1.79
CA GLU A 268 11.07 31.69 -0.54
C GLU A 268 9.77 31.43 0.21
N LEU A 269 9.76 30.41 1.08
CA LEU A 269 8.87 30.27 2.24
C LEU A 269 9.22 28.98 3.01
N LEU A 270 10.47 28.87 3.42
CA LEU A 270 10.86 28.03 4.56
C LEU A 270 11.68 28.90 5.50
N TYR A 271 11.00 29.87 6.11
CA TYR A 271 11.53 30.58 7.27
C TYR A 271 11.15 29.75 8.51
N PHE A 272 12.13 29.02 9.04
CA PHE A 272 12.05 28.44 10.37
C PHE A 272 12.44 29.54 11.37
N PRO A 273 11.55 30.05 12.23
CA PRO A 273 11.99 30.93 13.30
C PRO A 273 12.88 30.11 14.24
N GLU A 274 14.09 30.59 14.46
CA GLU A 274 14.98 30.08 15.50
C GLU A 274 14.25 30.16 16.85
N VAL A 275 14.09 29.00 17.49
CA VAL A 275 13.64 28.92 18.88
C VAL A 275 14.83 29.35 19.73
N GLY A 276 14.78 30.58 20.24
CA GLY A 276 15.80 31.13 21.12
C GLY A 276 15.85 30.41 22.48
N ALA A 277 17.10 30.21 22.91
CA ALA A 277 17.65 29.99 24.26
C ALA A 277 16.77 29.40 25.37
#